data_AF-A0A1D2SG02-F1
#
_entry.id   AF-A0A1D2SG02-F1
#
_cell.length_a   1.000
_cell.length_b   1.000
_cell.length_c   1.000
_cell.angle_alpha   90.00
_cell.angle_beta   90.00
_cell.angle_gamma   90.00
#
_symmetry.space_group_name_H-M   'P 1'
#
loop_
_entity.id
_entity.type
_entity.pdbx_description
1 polymer ?
#
loop_
_entity_poly.entity_id
_entity_poly.type
_entity_poly.pdbx_seq_one_letter_code
_entity_poly.pdbx_strand_id
1 'polypeptide(L)'
;MDATTEAELAVQQAQDDAWGFIDKRKMRAYDALCLAPVPEYDAQRIRELRESLHLSQSVLAAVLNTSVSTVRKREIGDKKP
;
A
#
# COMPACT_ATOMS: atom_id res chain seq x y z
N MET A 1 12.39 -32.58 17.85
CA MET A 1 11.63 -31.51 18.53
C MET A 1 10.89 -32.20 19.66
N ASP A 2 11.18 -31.85 20.91
CA ASP A 2 10.53 -32.47 22.07
C ASP A 2 9.25 -31.71 22.46
N ALA A 3 8.45 -32.32 23.34
CA ALA A 3 7.16 -31.75 23.77
C ALA A 3 7.31 -30.40 24.52
N THR A 4 8.47 -30.16 25.12
CA THR A 4 8.80 -28.90 25.80
C THR A 4 8.91 -27.75 24.79
N THR A 5 9.56 -28.01 23.66
CA THR A 5 9.73 -27.04 22.57
C THR A 5 8.38 -26.63 21.95
N GLU A 6 7.43 -27.57 21.82
CA GLU A 6 6.09 -27.27 21.27
C GLU A 6 5.26 -26.39 22.22
N ALA A 7 5.34 -26.64 23.53
CA ALA A 7 4.64 -25.85 24.53
C ALA A 7 5.15 -24.41 24.58
N GLU A 8 6.46 -24.20 24.51
CA GLU A 8 7.08 -22.86 24.47
C GLU A 8 6.69 -22.09 23.20
N LEU A 9 6.66 -22.76 22.04
CA LEU A 9 6.26 -22.13 20.77
C LEU A 9 4.79 -21.69 20.79
N ALA A 10 3.91 -22.48 21.41
CA ALA A 10 2.49 -22.15 21.55
C ALA A 10 2.26 -20.96 22.49
N VAL A 11 3.02 -20.86 23.58
CA VAL A 11 2.96 -19.71 24.49
C VAL A 11 3.46 -18.44 23.80
N GLN A 12 4.57 -18.52 23.07
CA GLN A 12 5.09 -17.39 22.31
C GLN A 12 4.09 -16.91 21.26
N GLN A 13 3.49 -17.83 20.51
CA GLN A 13 2.48 -17.50 19.51
C GLN A 13 1.25 -16.81 20.12
N ALA A 14 0.78 -17.29 21.29
CA ALA A 14 -0.34 -16.69 22.00
C ALA A 14 -0.02 -15.27 22.52
N GLN A 15 1.21 -15.02 22.94
CA GLN A 15 1.68 -13.68 23.34
C GLN A 15 1.77 -12.74 22.13
N ASP A 16 2.32 -13.21 21.01
CA ASP A 16 2.38 -12.47 19.76
C ASP A 16 0.98 -12.07 19.26
N ASP A 17 -0.01 -12.95 19.42
CA ASP A 17 -1.41 -12.66 19.13
C ASP A 17 -1.99 -11.58 20.05
N ALA A 18 -1.70 -11.65 21.35
CA ALA A 18 -2.18 -10.67 22.33
C ALA A 18 -1.58 -9.27 22.14
N TRP A 19 -0.32 -9.18 21.67
CA TRP A 19 0.38 -7.90 21.45
C TRP A 19 0.20 -7.36 20.03
N GLY A 20 -0.51 -8.10 19.18
CA GLY A 20 -0.76 -7.70 17.79
C GLY A 20 0.47 -7.83 16.88
N PHE A 21 1.45 -8.65 17.25
CA PHE A 21 2.58 -8.91 16.37
C PHE A 21 2.17 -9.69 15.13
N ILE A 22 2.76 -9.27 14.00
CA ILE A 22 2.52 -9.87 12.70
C ILE A 22 3.65 -10.85 12.42
N ASP A 23 3.36 -12.13 12.62
CA ASP A 23 4.25 -13.21 12.20
C ASP A 23 4.19 -13.45 10.68
N LYS A 24 5.07 -14.30 10.15
CA LYS A 24 5.10 -14.61 8.71
C LYS A 24 3.81 -15.24 8.18
N ARG A 25 3.08 -15.98 9.01
CA ARG A 25 1.81 -16.62 8.63
C ARG A 25 0.71 -15.57 8.51
N LYS A 26 0.62 -14.63 9.46
CA LYS A 26 -0.27 -13.47 9.39
C LYS A 26 0.08 -12.57 8.22
N MET A 27 1.36 -12.32 7.95
CA MET A 27 1.79 -11.52 6.81
C MET A 27 1.29 -12.12 5.49
N ARG A 28 1.41 -13.45 5.30
CA ARG A 28 0.84 -14.13 4.12
C ARG A 28 -0.68 -14.05 4.03
N ALA A 29 -1.38 -14.04 5.16
CA ALA A 29 -2.82 -13.83 5.18
C ALA A 29 -3.18 -12.40 4.74
N TYR A 30 -2.40 -11.39 5.16
CA TYR A 30 -2.55 -10.02 4.66
C TYR A 30 -2.22 -9.92 3.17
N ASP A 31 -1.16 -10.59 2.70
CA ASP A 31 -0.80 -10.61 1.28
C ASP A 31 -1.94 -11.16 0.41
N ALA A 32 -2.67 -12.17 0.89
CA ALA A 32 -3.83 -12.72 0.21
C ALA A 32 -5.06 -11.79 0.21
N LEU A 33 -5.11 -10.83 1.14
CA LEU A 33 -6.16 -9.81 1.23
C LEU A 33 -5.80 -8.52 0.47
N CYS A 34 -4.57 -8.40 -0.04
CA CYS A 34 -4.15 -7.26 -0.83
C CYS A 34 -4.99 -7.13 -2.10
N LEU A 35 -5.28 -5.89 -2.45
CA LEU A 35 -5.91 -5.57 -3.73
C LEU A 35 -4.97 -5.94 -4.88
N ALA A 36 -5.55 -6.10 -6.07
CA ALA A 36 -4.76 -6.21 -7.29
C ALA A 36 -3.73 -5.06 -7.36
N PRO A 37 -2.49 -5.32 -7.82
CA PRO A 37 -1.47 -4.29 -7.94
C PRO A 37 -2.00 -3.09 -8.73
N VAL A 38 -1.65 -1.90 -8.28
CA VAL A 38 -1.99 -0.66 -8.99
C VAL A 38 -1.33 -0.73 -10.38
N PRO A 39 -2.07 -0.58 -11.48
CA PRO A 39 -1.48 -0.64 -12.81
C PRO A 39 -0.51 0.52 -13.00
N GLU A 40 0.49 0.34 -13.87
CA GLU A 40 1.38 1.44 -14.21
C GLU A 40 0.61 2.53 -14.96
N TYR A 41 0.79 3.77 -14.52
CA TYR A 41 0.22 4.94 -15.17
C TYR A 41 1.35 5.79 -15.74
N ASP A 42 1.35 5.97 -17.05
CA ASP A 42 2.21 6.97 -17.69
C ASP A 42 1.67 8.40 -17.45
N ALA A 43 2.50 9.38 -17.79
CA ALA A 43 2.19 10.79 -17.58
C ALA A 43 0.89 11.23 -18.29
N GLN A 44 0.67 10.71 -19.50
CA GLN A 44 -0.51 11.02 -20.31
C GLN A 44 -1.77 10.44 -19.65
N ARG A 45 -1.71 9.19 -19.18
CA ARG A 45 -2.83 8.52 -18.55
C ARG A 45 -3.24 9.17 -17.23
N ILE A 46 -2.28 9.64 -16.44
CA ILE A 46 -2.55 10.40 -15.21
C ILE A 46 -3.32 11.67 -15.56
N ARG A 47 -2.89 12.39 -16.60
CA ARG A 47 -3.56 13.62 -17.05
C ARG A 47 -4.96 13.35 -17.57
N GLU A 48 -5.13 12.35 -18.43
CA GLU A 48 -6.43 11.93 -18.97
C GLU A 48 -7.41 11.54 -17.86
N LEU A 49 -6.95 10.79 -16.85
CA LEU A 49 -7.76 10.41 -15.71
C LEU A 49 -8.20 11.63 -14.89
N ARG A 50 -7.29 12.58 -14.66
CA ARG A 50 -7.63 13.82 -13.96
C ARG A 50 -8.71 14.60 -14.71
N GLU A 51 -8.55 14.74 -16.03
CA GLU A 51 -9.47 15.49 -16.89
C GLU A 51 -10.83 14.79 -17.03
N SER A 52 -10.87 13.46 -17.12
CA SER A 52 -12.12 12.68 -17.18
C SER A 52 -12.92 12.73 -15.87
N LEU A 53 -12.24 12.94 -14.74
CA LEU A 53 -12.86 13.17 -13.43
C LEU A 53 -13.16 14.66 -13.17
N HIS A 54 -12.91 15.54 -14.13
CA HIS A 54 -13.12 16.99 -14.02
C HIS A 54 -12.39 17.64 -12.84
N LEU A 55 -11.20 17.13 -12.50
CA LEU A 55 -10.39 17.66 -11.41
C LEU A 55 -9.35 18.66 -11.93
N SER A 56 -9.16 19.76 -11.19
CA SER A 56 -7.96 20.60 -11.38
C SER A 56 -6.72 19.89 -10.79
N GLN A 57 -5.52 20.32 -11.18
CA GLN A 57 -4.29 19.80 -10.59
C GLN A 57 -4.21 20.03 -9.07
N SER A 58 -4.77 21.13 -8.56
CA SER A 58 -4.82 21.42 -7.13
C SER A 58 -5.78 20.51 -6.36
N VAL A 59 -6.94 20.23 -6.94
CA VAL A 59 -7.91 19.30 -6.34
C VAL A 59 -7.36 17.88 -6.34
N LEU A 60 -6.77 17.41 -7.44
CA LEU A 60 -6.13 16.09 -7.48
C LEU A 60 -4.99 15.97 -6.46
N ALA A 61 -4.19 17.03 -6.29
CA ALA A 61 -3.12 17.05 -5.29
C ALA A 61 -3.67 16.88 -3.86
N ALA A 62 -4.76 17.57 -3.53
CA ALA A 62 -5.43 17.43 -2.24
C ALA A 62 -5.99 16.01 -2.03
N VAL A 63 -6.62 15.42 -3.05
CA VAL A 63 -7.15 14.04 -3.01
C VAL A 63 -6.04 13.02 -2.74
N LEU A 64 -4.87 13.18 -3.39
CA LEU A 64 -3.74 12.27 -3.26
C LEU A 64 -2.80 12.59 -2.09
N ASN A 65 -3.17 13.54 -1.23
CA ASN A 65 -2.34 14.01 -0.12
C ASN A 65 -0.90 14.34 -0.56
N THR A 66 -0.75 15.07 -1.68
CA THR A 66 0.53 15.44 -2.25
C THR A 66 0.54 16.91 -2.69
N SER A 67 1.70 17.40 -3.14
CA SER A 67 1.81 18.78 -3.63
C SER A 67 1.36 18.92 -5.08
N VAL A 68 0.86 20.10 -5.46
CA VAL A 68 0.55 20.42 -6.86
C VAL A 68 1.78 20.25 -7.77
N SER A 69 2.96 20.59 -7.26
CA SER A 69 4.22 20.39 -8.00
C SER A 69 4.54 18.92 -8.28
N THR A 70 4.16 18.02 -7.35
CA THR A 70 4.28 16.56 -7.55
C THR A 70 3.34 16.09 -8.66
N VAL A 71 2.08 16.53 -8.64
CA VAL A 71 1.10 16.20 -9.69
C VAL A 71 1.59 16.69 -11.05
N ARG A 72 2.02 17.95 -11.14
CA ARG A 72 2.58 18.50 -12.39
C ARG A 72 3.77 17.68 -12.90
N LYS A 73 4.71 17.32 -12.03
CA LYS A 73 5.89 16.50 -12.41
C LYS A 73 5.50 15.11 -12.89
N ARG A 74 4.47 14.50 -12.30
CA ARG A 74 3.91 13.21 -12.74
C ARG A 74 3.25 13.33 -14.12
N GLU A 75 2.46 14.38 -14.36
CA GLU A 75 1.79 14.61 -15.65
C GLU A 75 2.72 15.01 -16.81
N ILE A 76 3.96 15.44 -16.54
CA ILE A 76 4.97 15.72 -17.58
C ILE A 76 6.04 14.61 -17.69
N GLY A 77 5.97 13.57 -16.85
CA GLY A 77 6.90 12.44 -16.88
C GLY A 77 8.25 12.66 -16.17
N ASP A 78 8.42 13.79 -15.45
CA ASP A 78 9.65 14.12 -14.69
C ASP A 78 9.77 13.29 -13.41
N LYS A 79 8.65 12.78 -12.89
CA LYS A 79 8.63 11.78 -11.80
C LYS A 79 7.61 10.69 -12.08
N LYS A 80 8.05 9.43 -12.07
CA LYS A 80 7.14 8.28 -12.00
C LYS A 80 6.64 8.10 -10.56
N PRO A 81 5.33 7.82 -10.35
CA PRO A 81 4.78 7.46 -9.06
C PRO A 81 5.44 6.23 -8.43
#